data_AF-A0A4P7C052-F1
#
_entry.id   AF-A0A4P7C052-F1
#
_cell.length_a   1.000
_cell.length_b   1.000
_cell.length_c   1.000
_cell.angle_alpha   90.00
_cell.angle_beta   90.00
_cell.angle_gamma   90.00
#
_symmetry.space_group_name_H-M   'P 1'
#
loop_
_entity.id
_entity.type
_entity.pdbx_description
1 polymer ?
#
loop_
_entity_poly.entity_id
_entity_poly.type
_entity_poly.pdbx_seq_one_letter_code
_entity_poly.pdbx_strand_id
1 'polypeptide(L)'
;MKQRPAFFWFSLSIAPVMPFWRLLLIALGLMILSGALLISGFLAYHHKDFAPPEVQPKIWQGHSLQLMAGEGARGGEGLEVRALSASGQAIISSGKIALATEKYPFLQYQVQGIQPEMDPVFFWRRAEERGKVISLPLSWKGEGHAMMGLGHHPAWQGTIVEFGVAFRKKPAEPVVIKEFTFKPLSAVSLLAMVWSEWTTFEGWSQRSINFIENGTANALVPPTLAAAAWVALSLFFYGLWGFFRRRHWDWRVVCIAFLLGWIVMDLRWQAGLWQQLQQTHDRYGGKGGEEKHLAAEDGFLFKFITEIKTHLPPLPQRVFLVTAKPLAEDHYTRLRVRYHLLPYNVHDYGTRLPSQDHVQAGDYLLILGATPEFTFDPEQQLLQGREGKRKGLAAKKIYVASMGTLYQLL
;
A
#
# COMPACT_ATOMS: atom_id res chain seq x y z
N MET A 1 -64.46 -22.07 47.40
CA MET A 1 -63.72 -20.94 47.99
C MET A 1 -62.27 -21.04 47.54
N LYS A 2 -61.84 -20.20 46.57
CA LYS A 2 -60.49 -20.20 45.98
C LYS A 2 -59.52 -19.47 46.93
N GLN A 3 -58.42 -20.10 47.35
CA GLN A 3 -57.30 -19.41 47.99
C GLN A 3 -56.05 -19.43 47.07
N ARG A 4 -55.35 -18.29 47.09
CA ARG A 4 -54.48 -17.73 46.05
C ARG A 4 -53.10 -18.40 45.96
N PRO A 5 -52.44 -18.41 44.79
CA PRO A 5 -51.04 -18.79 44.70
C PRO A 5 -50.16 -17.68 45.30
N ALA A 6 -49.17 -18.08 46.09
CA ALA A 6 -48.12 -17.21 46.59
C ALA A 6 -47.27 -16.68 45.42
N PHE A 7 -47.42 -15.40 45.10
CA PHE A 7 -46.49 -14.70 44.22
C PHE A 7 -45.16 -14.54 44.95
N PHE A 8 -44.16 -15.31 44.53
CA PHE A 8 -42.75 -15.04 44.82
C PHE A 8 -42.39 -13.69 44.18
N TRP A 9 -42.45 -12.63 44.98
CA TRP A 9 -41.80 -11.38 44.64
C TRP A 9 -40.29 -11.63 44.65
N PHE A 10 -39.66 -11.65 43.48
CA PHE A 10 -38.25 -11.33 43.36
C PHE A 10 -38.08 -9.92 43.94
N SER A 11 -37.62 -9.80 45.18
CA SER A 11 -37.12 -8.51 45.65
C SER A 11 -35.93 -8.18 44.77
N LEU A 12 -36.08 -7.22 43.84
CA LEU A 12 -34.94 -6.49 43.33
C LEU A 12 -34.36 -5.73 44.52
N SER A 13 -33.49 -6.40 45.29
CA SER A 13 -32.60 -5.71 46.21
C SER A 13 -31.82 -4.72 45.36
N ILE A 14 -32.11 -3.43 45.54
CA ILE A 14 -31.42 -2.34 44.90
C ILE A 14 -29.98 -2.42 45.40
N ALA A 15 -29.12 -3.06 44.62
CA ALA A 15 -27.71 -3.14 44.93
C ALA A 15 -27.18 -1.71 45.10
N PRO A 16 -26.32 -1.45 46.10
CA PRO A 16 -25.80 -0.11 46.32
C PRO A 16 -25.11 0.38 45.04
N VAL A 17 -25.61 1.50 44.52
CA VAL A 17 -25.11 2.12 43.29
C VAL A 17 -23.64 2.49 43.52
N MET A 18 -22.73 1.71 42.93
CA MET A 18 -21.30 2.06 42.97
C MET A 18 -21.09 3.42 42.29
N PRO A 19 -20.25 4.31 42.88
CA PRO A 19 -19.92 5.57 42.25
C PRO A 19 -19.16 5.32 40.94
N PHE A 20 -19.40 6.17 39.94
CA PHE A 20 -18.82 6.08 38.60
C PHE A 20 -17.29 5.84 38.62
N TRP A 21 -16.55 6.58 39.45
CA TRP A 21 -15.10 6.44 39.56
C TRP A 21 -14.64 5.04 39.98
N ARG A 22 -15.38 4.37 40.87
CA ARG A 22 -15.05 2.98 41.24
C ARG A 22 -15.28 2.03 40.07
N LEU A 23 -16.37 2.21 39.32
CA LEU A 23 -16.66 1.41 38.13
C LEU A 23 -15.56 1.59 37.07
N LEU A 24 -15.16 2.84 36.84
CA LEU A 24 -14.10 3.18 35.89
C LEU A 24 -12.75 2.58 36.30
N LEU A 25 -12.35 2.71 37.57
CA LEU A 25 -11.09 2.13 38.07
C LEU A 25 -11.07 0.61 37.97
N ILE A 26 -12.20 -0.06 38.24
CA ILE A 26 -12.32 -1.51 38.06
C ILE A 26 -12.13 -1.87 36.58
N ALA A 27 -12.83 -1.19 35.67
CA ALA A 27 -12.71 -1.44 34.24
C ALA A 27 -11.26 -1.21 33.75
N LEU A 28 -10.64 -0.10 34.13
CA LEU A 28 -9.25 0.21 33.77
C LEU A 28 -8.28 -0.83 34.33
N GLY A 29 -8.43 -1.24 35.59
CA GLY A 29 -7.57 -2.27 36.19
C GLY A 29 -7.66 -3.61 35.45
N LEU A 30 -8.86 -4.04 35.08
CA LEU A 30 -9.08 -5.26 34.29
C LEU A 30 -8.51 -5.14 32.87
N MET A 31 -8.67 -3.98 32.24
CA MET A 31 -8.11 -3.72 30.92
C MET A 31 -6.57 -3.71 30.95
N ILE A 32 -5.95 -3.06 31.95
CA ILE A 32 -4.49 -3.08 32.10
C ILE A 32 -3.97 -4.51 32.29
N LEU A 33 -4.61 -5.29 33.18
CA LEU A 33 -4.26 -6.69 33.40
C LEU A 33 -4.38 -7.52 32.11
N SER A 34 -5.49 -7.36 31.39
CA SER A 34 -5.74 -8.08 30.14
C SER A 34 -4.75 -7.68 29.05
N GLY A 35 -4.41 -6.40 28.94
CA GLY A 35 -3.41 -5.91 27.99
C GLY A 35 -2.02 -6.48 28.29
N ALA A 36 -1.61 -6.47 29.55
CA ALA A 36 -0.35 -7.07 29.99
C ALA A 36 -0.28 -8.57 29.69
N LEU A 37 -1.38 -9.31 29.91
CA LEU A 37 -1.44 -10.74 29.62
C LEU A 37 -1.44 -11.04 28.12
N LEU A 38 -2.14 -10.25 27.31
CA LEU A 38 -2.11 -10.40 25.85
C LEU A 38 -0.72 -10.11 25.29
N ILE A 39 -0.07 -9.04 25.74
CA ILE A 39 1.32 -8.72 25.37
C ILE A 39 2.25 -9.86 25.80
N SER A 40 2.12 -10.36 27.03
CA SER A 40 2.97 -11.44 27.54
C SER A 40 2.75 -12.74 26.76
N GLY A 41 1.50 -13.10 26.47
CA GLY A 41 1.16 -14.28 25.67
C GLY A 41 1.62 -14.18 24.23
N PHE A 42 1.48 -13.01 23.60
CA PHE A 42 2.00 -12.71 22.28
C PHE A 42 3.52 -12.86 22.23
N LEU A 43 4.23 -12.27 23.20
CA LEU A 43 5.69 -12.41 23.31
C LEU A 43 6.10 -13.86 23.54
N ALA A 44 5.41 -14.60 24.42
CA ALA A 44 5.72 -16.01 24.66
C ALA A 44 5.51 -16.87 23.41
N TYR A 45 4.51 -16.56 22.59
CA TYR A 45 4.24 -17.28 21.34
C TYR A 45 5.30 -17.03 20.26
N HIS A 46 5.69 -15.75 20.06
CA HIS A 46 6.63 -15.36 19.00
C HIS A 46 8.11 -15.38 19.44
N HIS A 47 8.38 -15.38 20.74
CA HIS A 47 9.70 -15.26 21.33
C HIS A 47 9.86 -16.28 22.48
N LYS A 48 9.79 -17.57 22.13
CA LYS A 48 9.65 -18.70 23.07
C LYS A 48 10.59 -18.65 24.28
N ASP A 49 11.81 -18.19 24.11
CA ASP A 49 12.83 -18.25 25.17
C ASP A 49 13.05 -16.94 25.92
N PHE A 50 12.39 -15.83 25.51
CA PHE A 50 12.70 -14.46 25.98
C PHE A 50 14.20 -14.11 26.01
N ALA A 51 15.03 -14.90 25.33
CA ALA A 51 16.47 -14.76 25.29
C ALA A 51 16.86 -13.41 24.68
N PRO A 52 17.86 -12.71 25.24
CA PRO A 52 18.39 -11.53 24.60
C PRO A 52 18.89 -11.89 23.19
N PRO A 53 18.78 -10.96 22.22
CA PRO A 53 19.21 -11.24 20.85
C PRO A 53 20.69 -11.60 20.83
N GLU A 54 21.02 -12.74 20.22
CA GLU A 54 22.41 -13.22 20.09
C GLU A 54 23.31 -12.30 19.25
N VAL A 55 22.69 -11.43 18.46
CA VAL A 55 23.40 -10.49 17.59
C VAL A 55 22.93 -9.07 17.78
N GLN A 56 23.84 -8.13 17.53
CA GLN A 56 23.50 -6.71 17.48
C GLN A 56 22.81 -6.36 16.15
N PRO A 57 21.94 -5.33 16.14
CA PRO A 57 21.39 -4.77 14.92
C PRO A 57 22.49 -4.39 13.92
N LYS A 58 22.26 -4.61 12.64
CA LYS A 58 23.17 -4.15 11.58
C LYS A 58 22.61 -2.90 10.93
N ILE A 59 23.43 -1.85 10.90
CA ILE A 59 23.03 -0.51 10.48
C ILE A 59 23.79 -0.14 9.22
N TRP A 60 23.06 0.37 8.23
CA TRP A 60 23.59 0.98 7.02
C TRP A 60 23.11 2.42 6.95
N GLN A 61 24.06 3.33 7.12
CA GLN A 61 23.82 4.76 6.96
C GLN A 61 23.64 5.09 5.47
N GLY A 62 22.80 6.08 5.17
CA GLY A 62 22.50 6.49 3.80
C GLY A 62 23.76 6.77 2.98
N HIS A 63 24.74 7.44 3.58
CA HIS A 63 26.02 7.76 2.92
C HIS A 63 26.86 6.53 2.55
N SER A 64 26.63 5.38 3.19
CA SER A 64 27.32 4.11 2.85
C SER A 64 26.71 3.42 1.64
N LEU A 65 25.50 3.81 1.24
CA LEU A 65 24.80 3.25 0.09
C LEU A 65 25.33 3.85 -1.23
N GLN A 66 25.08 3.13 -2.30
CA GLN A 66 25.52 3.46 -3.65
C GLN A 66 24.31 3.76 -4.53
N LEU A 67 24.32 4.92 -5.17
CA LEU A 67 23.34 5.25 -6.21
C LEU A 67 23.78 4.58 -7.51
N MET A 68 23.07 3.52 -7.90
CA MET A 68 23.38 2.71 -9.08
C MET A 68 22.68 3.23 -10.33
N ALA A 69 21.53 3.88 -10.17
CA ALA A 69 20.77 4.52 -11.23
C ALA A 69 20.01 5.74 -10.68
N GLY A 70 19.90 6.79 -11.49
CA GLY A 70 19.28 8.05 -11.12
C GLY A 70 20.31 9.14 -10.88
N GLU A 71 19.82 10.32 -10.49
CA GLU A 71 20.65 11.47 -10.12
C GLU A 71 20.44 11.78 -8.65
N GLY A 72 21.54 12.08 -7.97
CA GLY A 72 21.54 12.26 -6.53
C GLY A 72 22.94 12.50 -6.00
N ALA A 73 23.04 12.84 -4.72
CA ALA A 73 24.30 13.12 -4.07
C ALA A 73 24.30 12.58 -2.64
N ARG A 74 25.48 12.28 -2.12
CA ARG A 74 25.67 12.03 -0.70
C ARG A 74 25.70 13.40 0.00
N GLY A 75 24.70 13.68 0.82
CA GLY A 75 24.61 14.87 1.66
C GLY A 75 24.99 14.56 3.12
N GLY A 76 24.98 15.59 3.98
CA GLY A 76 25.26 15.43 5.41
C GLY A 76 24.21 14.57 6.14
N GLU A 77 22.97 14.58 5.67
CA GLU A 77 21.83 13.86 6.26
C GLU A 77 21.69 12.40 5.74
N GLY A 78 22.40 12.02 4.67
CA GLY A 78 22.22 10.71 4.03
C GLY A 78 22.47 10.71 2.52
N LEU A 79 21.87 9.76 1.81
CA LEU A 79 21.89 9.72 0.35
C LEU A 79 20.61 10.37 -0.20
N GLU A 80 20.79 11.45 -0.97
CA GLU A 80 19.71 12.18 -1.61
C GLU A 80 19.50 11.70 -3.04
N VAL A 81 18.24 11.51 -3.44
CA VAL A 81 17.81 11.13 -4.78
C VAL A 81 16.95 12.26 -5.35
N ARG A 82 17.41 12.89 -6.42
CA ARG A 82 16.78 14.06 -7.04
C ARG A 82 16.04 13.72 -8.33
N ALA A 83 16.54 12.75 -9.10
CA ALA A 83 15.90 12.35 -10.35
C ALA A 83 16.08 10.85 -10.64
N LEU A 84 15.20 10.35 -11.50
CA LEU A 84 15.29 9.00 -12.05
C LEU A 84 16.35 8.95 -13.17
N SER A 85 16.82 7.75 -13.48
CA SER A 85 17.69 7.53 -14.63
C SER A 85 16.92 7.71 -15.95
N ALA A 86 17.65 7.69 -17.07
CA ALA A 86 17.06 7.61 -18.40
C ALA A 86 16.14 6.38 -18.59
N SER A 87 16.34 5.31 -17.82
CA SER A 87 15.47 4.12 -17.82
C SER A 87 14.22 4.28 -16.93
N GLY A 88 13.97 5.48 -16.38
CA GLY A 88 12.78 5.77 -15.60
C GLY A 88 12.77 5.18 -14.19
N GLN A 89 13.95 4.93 -13.60
CA GLN A 89 14.04 4.44 -12.22
C GLN A 89 15.25 5.02 -11.49
N ALA A 90 15.16 5.15 -10.17
CA ALA A 90 16.30 5.37 -9.30
C ALA A 90 16.57 4.12 -8.49
N ILE A 91 17.82 3.66 -8.42
CA ILE A 91 18.20 2.43 -7.71
C ILE A 91 19.34 2.76 -6.75
N ILE A 92 19.12 2.43 -5.48
CA ILE A 92 20.07 2.56 -4.39
C ILE A 92 20.40 1.15 -3.92
N SER A 93 21.68 0.84 -3.81
CA SER A 93 22.17 -0.48 -3.39
C SER A 93 23.09 -0.37 -2.18
N SER A 94 23.07 -1.39 -1.33
CA SER A 94 24.06 -1.60 -0.27
C SER A 94 25.45 -1.96 -0.81
N GLY A 95 25.55 -2.32 -2.08
CA GLY A 95 26.70 -3.04 -2.62
C GLY A 95 26.77 -4.47 -2.04
N LYS A 96 27.96 -5.07 -2.12
CA LYS A 96 28.21 -6.44 -1.65
C LYS A 96 28.20 -6.50 -0.12
N ILE A 97 27.32 -7.32 0.43
CA ILE A 97 27.22 -7.58 1.87
C ILE A 97 27.12 -9.09 2.15
N ALA A 98 27.10 -9.45 3.43
CA ALA A 98 26.70 -10.77 3.88
C ALA A 98 25.80 -10.63 5.12
N LEU A 99 24.53 -11.02 4.97
CA LEU A 99 23.52 -10.95 6.02
C LEU A 99 22.77 -12.28 6.10
N ALA A 100 22.91 -12.99 7.22
CA ALA A 100 22.15 -14.21 7.50
C ALA A 100 20.72 -13.84 7.90
N THR A 101 19.72 -14.22 7.11
CA THR A 101 18.33 -13.75 7.28
C THR A 101 17.70 -14.21 8.59
N GLU A 102 18.05 -15.41 9.06
CA GLU A 102 17.57 -16.01 10.30
C GLU A 102 17.82 -15.12 11.53
N LYS A 103 18.90 -14.35 11.50
CA LYS A 103 19.31 -13.46 12.59
C LYS A 103 18.64 -12.09 12.54
N TYR A 104 18.04 -11.74 11.40
CA TYR A 104 17.52 -10.40 11.13
C TYR A 104 16.14 -10.47 10.43
N PRO A 105 15.07 -10.80 11.17
CA PRO A 105 13.73 -10.93 10.61
C PRO A 105 13.02 -9.59 10.38
N PHE A 106 13.59 -8.46 10.82
CA PHE A 106 12.98 -7.15 10.69
C PHE A 106 13.90 -6.12 10.04
N LEU A 107 13.32 -5.23 9.25
CA LEU A 107 13.97 -4.06 8.69
C LEU A 107 13.30 -2.80 9.21
N GLN A 108 14.05 -1.95 9.90
CA GLN A 108 13.68 -0.58 10.17
C GLN A 108 14.35 0.33 9.14
N TYR A 109 13.64 1.31 8.63
CA TYR A 109 14.16 2.27 7.66
C TYR A 109 13.73 3.69 7.99
N GLN A 110 14.58 4.64 7.64
CA GLN A 110 14.30 6.07 7.74
C GLN A 110 14.56 6.70 6.39
N VAL A 111 13.48 7.09 5.73
CA VAL A 111 13.51 7.73 4.42
C VAL A 111 12.56 8.92 4.45
N GLN A 112 13.05 10.08 4.03
CA GLN A 112 12.28 11.33 3.94
C GLN A 112 11.95 11.66 2.48
N GLY A 113 10.89 12.41 2.25
CA GLY A 113 10.46 12.81 0.89
C GLY A 113 9.80 11.70 0.07
N ILE A 114 9.52 10.52 0.66
CA ILE A 114 8.69 9.52 -0.01
C ILE A 114 7.26 10.06 -0.12
N GLN A 115 6.72 10.00 -1.33
CA GLN A 115 5.31 10.30 -1.61
C GLN A 115 4.59 9.00 -2.01
N PRO A 116 3.29 8.82 -1.67
CA PRO A 116 2.52 7.61 -2.01
C PRO A 116 2.62 7.19 -3.47
N GLU A 117 2.74 8.16 -4.37
CA GLU A 117 2.74 7.94 -5.81
C GLU A 117 4.06 7.31 -6.33
N MET A 118 5.14 7.36 -5.55
CA MET A 118 6.49 6.98 -5.98
C MET A 118 6.70 5.47 -6.20
N ASP A 119 5.79 4.64 -5.69
CA ASP A 119 5.88 3.17 -5.69
C ASP A 119 7.27 2.68 -5.22
N PRO A 120 7.72 3.06 -4.01
CA PRO A 120 9.03 2.66 -3.51
C PRO A 120 9.05 1.17 -3.23
N VAL A 121 10.09 0.49 -3.70
CA VAL A 121 10.26 -0.95 -3.46
C VAL A 121 11.59 -1.21 -2.76
N PHE A 122 11.54 -1.96 -1.67
CA PHE A 122 12.72 -2.58 -1.07
C PHE A 122 13.04 -3.84 -1.85
N PHE A 123 14.31 -4.07 -2.17
CA PHE A 123 14.73 -5.27 -2.88
C PHE A 123 15.93 -5.93 -2.22
N TRP A 124 16.10 -7.23 -2.48
CA TRP A 124 17.27 -7.97 -2.08
C TRP A 124 17.63 -9.10 -3.05
N ARG A 125 18.86 -9.59 -2.92
CA ARG A 125 19.39 -10.75 -3.65
C ARG A 125 19.99 -11.77 -2.70
N ARG A 126 19.78 -13.05 -3.01
CA ARG A 126 20.32 -14.17 -2.24
C ARG A 126 21.66 -14.64 -2.80
N ALA A 127 22.49 -15.21 -1.94
CA ALA A 127 23.76 -15.82 -2.33
C ALA A 127 23.58 -16.95 -3.36
N GLU A 128 22.54 -17.78 -3.18
CA GLU A 128 22.21 -18.94 -4.01
C GLU A 128 21.63 -18.54 -5.38
N GLU A 129 20.93 -17.40 -5.48
CA GLU A 129 20.25 -16.94 -6.70
C GLU A 129 20.57 -15.47 -6.99
N ARG A 130 21.84 -15.17 -7.28
CA ARG A 130 22.30 -13.77 -7.49
C ARG A 130 21.65 -13.06 -8.68
N GLY A 131 21.11 -13.82 -9.65
CA GLY A 131 20.41 -13.27 -10.82
C GLY A 131 18.97 -12.86 -10.54
N LYS A 132 18.37 -13.33 -9.43
CA LYS A 132 16.98 -13.05 -9.10
C LYS A 132 16.89 -11.92 -8.08
N VAL A 133 16.23 -10.84 -8.47
CA VAL A 133 15.88 -9.74 -7.57
C VAL A 133 14.49 -10.02 -7.00
N ILE A 134 14.40 -10.02 -5.67
CA ILE A 134 13.12 -10.10 -4.97
C ILE A 134 12.83 -8.70 -4.43
N SER A 135 11.58 -8.25 -4.52
CA SER A 135 11.19 -6.92 -4.05
C SER A 135 9.87 -6.93 -3.31
N LEU A 136 9.75 -6.06 -2.31
CA LEU A 136 8.55 -5.77 -1.54
C LEU A 136 8.24 -4.27 -1.58
N PRO A 137 6.96 -3.87 -1.62
CA PRO A 137 6.58 -2.47 -1.50
C PRO A 137 7.02 -1.93 -0.13
N LEU A 138 7.62 -0.73 -0.12
CA LEU A 138 7.88 -0.01 1.12
C LEU A 138 6.63 0.76 1.53
N SER A 139 6.14 0.49 2.74
CA SER A 139 5.04 1.27 3.31
C SER A 139 5.52 2.67 3.68
N TRP A 140 4.69 3.68 3.45
CA TRP A 140 5.00 5.06 3.82
C TRP A 140 4.29 5.46 5.11
N LYS A 141 4.96 6.26 5.95
CA LYS A 141 4.48 6.66 7.28
C LYS A 141 4.73 8.14 7.57
N GLY A 142 4.83 8.98 6.54
CA GLY A 142 5.31 10.35 6.67
C GLY A 142 6.81 10.42 6.95
N GLU A 143 7.26 11.49 7.60
CA GLU A 143 8.66 11.64 8.01
C GLU A 143 8.93 10.86 9.30
N GLY A 144 9.71 9.78 9.22
CA GLY A 144 10.08 9.04 10.42
C GLY A 144 10.65 7.65 10.15
N HIS A 145 10.75 6.87 11.23
CA HIS A 145 11.12 5.47 11.16
C HIS A 145 9.89 4.61 10.86
N ALA A 146 10.00 3.76 9.85
CA ALA A 146 9.04 2.71 9.56
C ALA A 146 9.72 1.34 9.67
N MET A 147 8.92 0.31 9.89
CA MET A 147 9.41 -1.06 10.12
C MET A 147 8.64 -2.05 9.25
N MET A 148 9.37 -3.02 8.71
CA MET A 148 8.86 -4.09 7.86
C MET A 148 9.30 -5.46 8.42
N GLY A 149 8.37 -6.40 8.42
CA GLY A 149 8.61 -7.80 8.75
C GLY A 149 9.08 -8.55 7.51
N LEU A 150 10.29 -9.10 7.57
CA LEU A 150 10.89 -9.87 6.49
C LEU A 150 10.85 -11.37 6.78
N GLY A 151 10.91 -11.77 8.06
CA GLY A 151 11.01 -13.17 8.48
C GLY A 151 9.89 -14.10 8.03
N HIS A 152 8.70 -13.57 7.73
CA HIS A 152 7.58 -14.37 7.21
C HIS A 152 7.56 -14.47 5.68
N HIS A 153 8.40 -13.70 4.99
CA HIS A 153 8.43 -13.73 3.53
C HIS A 153 9.18 -14.99 3.07
N PRO A 154 8.59 -15.84 2.21
CA PRO A 154 9.18 -17.14 1.85
C PRO A 154 10.53 -17.02 1.15
N ALA A 155 10.83 -15.86 0.55
CA ALA A 155 12.11 -15.59 -0.10
C ALA A 155 13.14 -14.89 0.82
N TRP A 156 12.83 -14.64 2.09
CA TRP A 156 13.75 -14.10 3.10
C TRP A 156 14.48 -15.23 3.85
N GLN A 157 15.29 -15.99 3.11
CA GLN A 157 16.01 -17.15 3.63
C GLN A 157 17.46 -17.18 3.16
N GLY A 158 18.32 -17.83 3.96
CA GLY A 158 19.74 -18.01 3.66
C GLY A 158 20.55 -16.73 3.88
N THR A 159 21.49 -16.47 2.97
CA THR A 159 22.36 -15.30 3.03
C THR A 159 21.99 -14.27 1.98
N ILE A 160 21.73 -13.05 2.40
CA ILE A 160 21.55 -11.89 1.52
C ILE A 160 22.92 -11.30 1.18
N VAL A 161 23.13 -11.05 -0.11
CA VAL A 161 24.40 -10.52 -0.65
C VAL A 161 24.29 -9.07 -1.12
N GLU A 162 23.07 -8.58 -1.29
CA GLU A 162 22.76 -7.21 -1.68
C GLU A 162 21.34 -6.89 -1.24
N PHE A 163 21.11 -5.68 -0.75
CA PHE A 163 19.78 -5.09 -0.63
C PHE A 163 19.77 -3.67 -1.17
N GLY A 164 18.59 -3.11 -1.35
CA GLY A 164 18.46 -1.74 -1.78
C GLY A 164 17.03 -1.25 -1.83
N VAL A 165 16.87 -0.03 -2.34
CA VAL A 165 15.58 0.57 -2.61
C VAL A 165 15.56 1.08 -4.04
N ALA A 166 14.43 0.88 -4.71
CA ALA A 166 14.20 1.44 -6.03
C ALA A 166 12.92 2.28 -6.06
N PHE A 167 12.96 3.36 -6.84
CA PHE A 167 11.84 4.25 -7.10
C PHE A 167 11.50 4.21 -8.58
N ARG A 168 10.22 4.04 -8.90
CA ARG A 168 9.73 3.90 -10.28
C ARG A 168 9.06 5.15 -10.82
N LYS A 169 8.68 6.09 -9.94
CA LYS A 169 8.12 7.39 -10.36
C LYS A 169 8.95 8.54 -9.81
N LYS A 170 8.90 9.66 -10.54
CA LYS A 170 9.78 10.80 -10.31
C LYS A 170 9.43 11.43 -8.95
N PRO A 171 10.42 11.71 -8.08
CA PRO A 171 10.19 12.49 -6.89
C PRO A 171 9.74 13.91 -7.27
N ALA A 172 8.71 14.45 -6.63
CA ALA A 172 8.44 15.90 -6.72
C ALA A 172 9.43 16.69 -5.86
N GLU A 173 9.86 16.10 -4.75
CA GLU A 173 10.90 16.61 -3.84
C GLU A 173 12.00 15.56 -3.68
N PRO A 174 13.25 15.96 -3.37
CA PRO A 174 14.33 15.00 -3.18
C PRO A 174 14.03 13.99 -2.08
N VAL A 175 14.28 12.71 -2.37
CA VAL A 175 14.15 11.64 -1.36
C VAL A 175 15.47 11.49 -0.64
N VAL A 176 15.46 11.56 0.68
CA VAL A 176 16.66 11.39 1.51
C VAL A 176 16.59 10.06 2.24
N ILE A 177 17.47 9.14 1.87
CA ILE A 177 17.70 7.89 2.59
C ILE A 177 18.67 8.18 3.74
N LYS A 178 18.18 8.07 4.98
CA LYS A 178 18.99 8.28 6.19
C LYS A 178 19.62 7.00 6.69
N GLU A 179 18.82 5.95 6.87
CA GLU A 179 19.29 4.73 7.52
C GLU A 179 18.44 3.50 7.15
N PHE A 180 19.10 2.34 7.03
CA PHE A 180 18.50 1.02 7.11
C PHE A 180 19.09 0.22 8.26
N THR A 181 18.24 -0.28 9.15
CA THR A 181 18.63 -1.03 10.34
C THR A 181 17.94 -2.39 10.36
N PHE A 182 18.72 -3.45 10.18
CA PHE A 182 18.27 -4.82 10.30
C PHE A 182 18.29 -5.23 11.77
N LYS A 183 17.12 -5.58 12.30
CA LYS A 183 16.94 -5.87 13.72
C LYS A 183 16.76 -7.36 13.97
N PRO A 184 17.40 -7.90 15.03
CA PRO A 184 17.15 -9.25 15.48
C PRO A 184 15.76 -9.38 16.09
N LEU A 185 15.32 -10.64 16.23
CA LEU A 185 14.15 -10.98 17.01
C LEU A 185 14.39 -10.58 18.48
N SER A 186 13.49 -9.75 19.01
CA SER A 186 13.47 -9.36 20.42
C SER A 186 12.06 -8.89 20.77
N ALA A 187 11.73 -8.85 22.08
CA ALA A 187 10.46 -8.32 22.53
C ALA A 187 10.22 -6.86 22.06
N VAL A 188 11.27 -6.03 22.10
CA VAL A 188 11.23 -4.64 21.64
C VAL A 188 10.97 -4.57 20.13
N SER A 189 11.68 -5.39 19.33
CA SER A 189 11.50 -5.43 17.87
C SER A 189 10.08 -5.88 17.50
N LEU A 190 9.52 -6.89 18.21
CA LEU A 190 8.18 -7.40 17.95
C LEU A 190 7.10 -6.35 18.26
N LEU A 191 7.18 -5.71 19.44
CA LEU A 191 6.21 -4.67 19.81
C LEU A 191 6.33 -3.44 18.91
N ALA A 192 7.55 -3.06 18.53
CA ALA A 192 7.79 -1.99 17.56
C ALA A 192 7.20 -2.33 16.17
N MET A 193 7.27 -3.60 15.75
CA MET A 193 6.67 -4.06 14.50
C MET A 193 5.14 -3.95 14.56
N VAL A 194 4.50 -4.49 15.60
CA VAL A 194 3.03 -4.39 15.77
C VAL A 194 2.59 -2.93 15.81
N TRP A 195 3.30 -2.09 16.57
CA TRP A 195 3.04 -0.66 16.62
C TRP A 195 3.19 -0.01 15.24
N SER A 196 4.24 -0.38 14.49
CA SER A 196 4.46 0.11 13.14
C SER A 196 3.29 -0.23 12.24
N GLU A 197 2.85 -1.48 12.18
CA GLU A 197 1.72 -1.93 11.37
C GLU A 197 0.41 -1.23 11.72
N TRP A 198 0.13 -0.99 13.01
CA TRP A 198 -1.11 -0.34 13.47
C TRP A 198 -1.19 1.14 13.13
N THR A 199 -0.04 1.77 12.95
CA THR A 199 0.11 3.21 12.70
C THR A 199 0.62 3.51 11.30
N THR A 200 0.82 2.50 10.46
CA THR A 200 1.11 2.67 9.03
C THR A 200 -0.11 3.28 8.35
N PHE A 201 0.12 4.37 7.62
CA PHE A 201 -0.90 5.01 6.83
C PHE A 201 -0.94 4.37 5.44
N GLU A 202 -2.13 3.94 5.02
CA GLU A 202 -2.38 3.50 3.65
C GLU A 202 -3.18 4.59 2.94
N GLY A 203 -2.59 5.13 1.87
CA GLY A 203 -3.25 6.13 1.04
C GLY A 203 -4.43 5.55 0.26
N TRP A 204 -5.01 6.38 -0.59
CA TRP A 204 -5.98 5.88 -1.56
C TRP A 204 -5.34 4.79 -2.43
N SER A 205 -6.08 3.70 -2.60
CA SER A 205 -5.75 2.67 -3.57
C SER A 205 -7.02 2.31 -4.37
N GLN A 206 -6.85 1.57 -5.46
CA GLN A 206 -7.98 1.06 -6.23
C GLN A 206 -8.86 0.08 -5.42
N ARG A 207 -8.32 -0.46 -4.32
CA ARG A 207 -9.07 -1.32 -3.41
C ARG A 207 -9.91 -0.52 -2.42
N SER A 208 -9.57 0.75 -2.17
CA SER A 208 -10.25 1.62 -1.20
C SER A 208 -11.74 1.86 -1.51
N ILE A 209 -12.20 1.59 -2.73
CA ILE A 209 -13.63 1.63 -3.10
C ILE A 209 -14.41 0.52 -2.38
N ASN A 210 -13.79 -0.64 -2.16
CA ASN A 210 -14.45 -1.84 -1.61
C ASN A 210 -13.89 -2.27 -0.25
N PHE A 211 -12.67 -1.86 0.08
CA PHE A 211 -11.94 -2.28 1.26
C PHE A 211 -11.35 -1.09 2.00
N ILE A 212 -11.74 -0.92 3.26
CA ILE A 212 -11.07 -0.01 4.18
C ILE A 212 -10.06 -0.85 4.95
N GLU A 213 -8.81 -0.86 4.49
CA GLU A 213 -7.73 -1.57 5.16
C GLU A 213 -7.32 -0.77 6.40
N ASN A 214 -7.40 -1.42 7.57
CA ASN A 214 -7.23 -0.80 8.88
C ASN A 214 -5.78 -0.93 9.37
N GLY A 215 -4.81 -0.68 8.49
CA GLY A 215 -3.39 -0.99 8.65
C GLY A 215 -2.94 -2.01 7.60
N THR A 216 -1.69 -2.50 7.70
CA THR A 216 -1.11 -3.39 6.67
C THR A 216 -1.97 -4.63 6.41
N ALA A 217 -2.28 -4.93 5.15
CA ALA A 217 -3.12 -6.06 4.73
C ALA A 217 -2.76 -7.43 5.35
N ASN A 218 -1.49 -7.63 5.72
CA ASN A 218 -0.97 -8.84 6.38
C ASN A 218 -0.32 -8.54 7.73
N ALA A 219 -0.92 -7.65 8.53
CA ALA A 219 -0.42 -7.32 9.86
C ALA A 219 -0.25 -8.57 10.74
N LEU A 220 0.85 -8.62 11.51
CA LEU A 220 1.13 -9.70 12.46
C LEU A 220 0.00 -9.86 13.48
N VAL A 221 -0.54 -8.74 13.93
CA VAL A 221 -1.72 -8.69 14.81
C VAL A 221 -2.68 -7.64 14.26
N PRO A 222 -3.82 -8.02 13.66
CA PRO A 222 -4.80 -7.03 13.21
C PRO A 222 -5.33 -6.20 14.39
N PRO A 223 -5.38 -4.86 14.30
CA PRO A 223 -5.74 -4.01 15.44
C PRO A 223 -7.17 -4.28 15.94
N THR A 224 -8.10 -4.59 15.04
CA THR A 224 -9.49 -4.94 15.38
C THR A 224 -9.57 -6.23 16.21
N LEU A 225 -8.81 -7.25 15.84
CA LEU A 225 -8.72 -8.51 16.59
C LEU A 225 -8.06 -8.29 17.95
N ALA A 226 -7.00 -7.48 18.02
CA ALA A 226 -6.35 -7.14 19.27
C ALA A 226 -7.30 -6.43 20.24
N ALA A 227 -8.04 -5.42 19.78
CA ALA A 227 -9.02 -4.71 20.60
C ALA A 227 -10.17 -5.62 21.05
N ALA A 228 -10.68 -6.48 20.17
CA ALA A 228 -11.72 -7.45 20.52
C ALA A 228 -11.24 -8.45 21.58
N ALA A 229 -10.04 -9.02 21.39
CA ALA A 229 -9.43 -9.94 22.37
C ALA A 229 -9.18 -9.23 23.72
N TRP A 230 -8.74 -7.97 23.68
CA TRP A 230 -8.49 -7.16 24.86
C TRP A 230 -9.76 -6.91 25.68
N VAL A 231 -10.84 -6.49 25.03
CA VAL A 231 -12.14 -6.30 25.68
C VAL A 231 -12.69 -7.64 26.17
N ALA A 232 -12.68 -8.68 25.34
CA ALA A 232 -13.21 -10.00 25.70
C ALA A 232 -12.50 -10.59 26.93
N LEU A 233 -11.16 -10.50 26.99
CA LEU A 233 -10.38 -10.98 28.12
C LEU A 233 -10.67 -10.15 29.39
N SER A 234 -10.86 -8.85 29.25
CA SER A 234 -11.23 -7.97 30.37
C SER A 234 -12.59 -8.35 30.95
N LEU A 235 -13.57 -8.62 30.09
CA LEU A 235 -14.91 -9.07 30.50
C LEU A 235 -14.89 -10.48 31.09
N PHE A 236 -14.02 -11.36 30.58
CA PHE A 236 -13.80 -12.68 31.15
C PHE A 236 -13.28 -12.59 32.59
N PHE A 237 -12.25 -11.77 32.84
CA PHE A 237 -11.75 -11.57 34.21
C PHE A 237 -12.77 -10.89 35.13
N TYR A 238 -13.57 -9.97 34.61
CA TYR A 238 -14.67 -9.39 35.37
C TYR A 238 -15.68 -10.45 35.81
N GLY A 239 -16.10 -11.32 34.88
CA GLY A 239 -17.02 -12.42 35.17
C GLY A 239 -16.43 -13.41 36.17
N LEU A 240 -15.15 -13.77 36.01
CA LEU A 240 -14.44 -14.65 36.92
C LEU A 240 -14.35 -14.07 38.34
N TRP A 241 -14.04 -12.78 38.44
CA TRP A 241 -14.01 -12.07 39.72
C TRP A 241 -15.38 -12.02 40.40
N GLY A 242 -16.45 -11.73 39.64
CA GLY A 242 -17.83 -11.74 40.13
C GLY A 242 -18.28 -13.11 40.62
N PHE A 243 -17.95 -14.16 39.87
CA PHE A 243 -18.24 -15.56 40.22
C PHE A 243 -17.57 -15.96 41.54
N PHE A 244 -16.26 -15.76 41.68
CA PHE A 244 -15.53 -16.16 42.89
C PHE A 244 -15.88 -15.32 44.12
N ARG A 245 -16.22 -14.04 43.96
CA ARG A 245 -16.63 -13.19 45.09
C ARG A 245 -18.12 -13.24 45.41
N ARG A 246 -18.90 -14.06 44.69
CA ARG A 246 -20.38 -14.13 44.79
C ARG A 246 -21.02 -12.73 44.79
N ARG A 247 -20.44 -11.81 44.01
CA ARG A 247 -20.84 -10.40 43.99
C ARG A 247 -21.81 -10.17 42.84
N HIS A 248 -22.75 -9.24 43.03
CA HIS A 248 -23.66 -8.84 41.95
C HIS A 248 -22.89 -8.28 40.76
N TRP A 249 -23.25 -8.76 39.57
CA TRP A 249 -22.74 -8.27 38.29
C TRP A 249 -23.27 -6.86 38.03
N ASP A 250 -22.38 -5.88 37.91
CA ASP A 250 -22.74 -4.54 37.46
C ASP A 250 -22.49 -4.40 35.96
N TRP A 251 -23.57 -4.29 35.17
CA TRP A 251 -23.52 -4.16 33.72
C TRP A 251 -22.79 -2.89 33.26
N ARG A 252 -22.72 -1.87 34.11
CA ARG A 252 -22.06 -0.60 33.78
C ARG A 252 -20.55 -0.78 33.62
N VAL A 253 -19.92 -1.70 34.36
CA VAL A 253 -18.50 -2.03 34.16
C VAL A 253 -18.26 -2.63 32.78
N VAL A 254 -19.18 -3.50 32.33
CA VAL A 254 -19.14 -4.10 30.99
C VAL A 254 -19.22 -3.01 29.91
N CYS A 255 -20.19 -2.09 30.05
CA CYS A 255 -20.33 -0.98 29.12
C CYS A 255 -19.10 -0.06 29.11
N ILE A 256 -18.52 0.27 30.28
CA ILE A 256 -17.32 1.10 30.35
C ILE A 256 -16.14 0.40 29.65
N ALA A 257 -15.89 -0.88 29.94
CA ALA A 257 -14.79 -1.62 29.31
C ALA A 257 -14.96 -1.72 27.78
N PHE A 258 -16.18 -1.98 27.31
CA PHE A 258 -16.50 -1.98 25.89
C PHE A 258 -16.29 -0.60 25.25
N LEU A 259 -16.81 0.47 25.87
CA LEU A 259 -16.67 1.83 25.37
C LEU A 259 -15.22 2.28 25.32
N LEU A 260 -14.40 1.94 26.31
CA LEU A 260 -12.96 2.24 26.31
C LEU A 260 -12.24 1.55 25.15
N GLY A 261 -12.50 0.26 24.94
CA GLY A 261 -11.91 -0.48 23.81
C GLY A 261 -12.36 0.08 22.46
N TRP A 262 -13.65 0.46 22.36
CA TRP A 262 -14.20 1.08 21.17
C TRP A 262 -13.59 2.46 20.90
N ILE A 263 -13.48 3.33 21.91
CA ILE A 263 -12.86 4.66 21.78
C ILE A 263 -11.41 4.55 21.30
N VAL A 264 -10.62 3.61 21.83
CA VAL A 264 -9.22 3.43 21.38
C VAL A 264 -9.16 3.05 19.90
N MET A 265 -10.06 2.16 19.45
CA MET A 265 -10.14 1.79 18.03
C MET A 265 -10.60 2.95 17.15
N ASP A 266 -11.60 3.69 17.61
CA ASP A 266 -12.20 4.82 16.90
C ASP A 266 -11.19 5.97 16.76
N LEU A 267 -10.46 6.32 17.82
CA LEU A 267 -9.40 7.33 17.77
C LEU A 267 -8.29 6.96 16.77
N ARG A 268 -7.89 5.69 16.73
CA ARG A 268 -6.91 5.20 15.76
C ARG A 268 -7.42 5.34 14.33
N TRP A 269 -8.69 4.98 14.10
CA TRP A 269 -9.31 5.11 12.79
C TRP A 269 -9.44 6.58 12.38
N GLN A 270 -9.89 7.43 13.29
CA GLN A 270 -10.04 8.87 13.08
C GLN A 270 -8.72 9.54 12.71
N ALA A 271 -7.59 9.11 13.30
CA ALA A 271 -6.27 9.59 12.92
C ALA A 271 -5.92 9.27 11.45
N GLY A 272 -6.24 8.06 10.98
CA GLY A 272 -6.05 7.67 9.58
C GLY A 272 -6.93 8.48 8.63
N LEU A 273 -8.21 8.66 8.97
CA LEU A 273 -9.14 9.47 8.18
C LEU A 273 -8.70 10.93 8.10
N TRP A 274 -8.15 11.48 9.19
CA TRP A 274 -7.63 12.84 9.20
C TRP A 274 -6.44 13.00 8.25
N GLN A 275 -5.50 12.05 8.27
CA GLN A 275 -4.36 12.06 7.37
C GLN A 275 -4.78 11.89 5.90
N GLN A 276 -5.76 11.04 5.63
CA GLN A 276 -6.34 10.85 4.30
C GLN A 276 -7.07 12.11 3.80
N LEU A 277 -7.83 12.77 4.67
CA LEU A 277 -8.48 14.03 4.38
C LEU A 277 -7.46 15.10 4.04
N GLN A 278 -6.41 15.23 4.86
CA GLN A 278 -5.33 16.20 4.65
C GLN A 278 -4.67 15.99 3.27
N GLN A 279 -4.27 14.76 2.93
CA GLN A 279 -3.67 14.46 1.63
C GLN A 279 -4.62 14.71 0.46
N THR A 280 -5.90 14.36 0.63
CA THR A 280 -6.92 14.61 -0.41
C THR A 280 -7.12 16.11 -0.62
N HIS A 281 -7.14 16.88 0.47
CA HIS A 281 -7.23 18.33 0.44
C HIS A 281 -5.98 18.95 -0.19
N ASP A 282 -4.78 18.52 0.19
CA ASP A 282 -3.54 19.05 -0.40
C ASP A 282 -3.44 18.72 -1.89
N ARG A 283 -3.95 17.56 -2.29
CA ARG A 283 -3.94 17.12 -3.68
C ARG A 283 -5.00 17.77 -4.56
N TYR A 284 -6.20 18.01 -4.06
CA TYR A 284 -7.36 18.42 -4.87
C TYR A 284 -8.08 19.70 -4.40
N GLY A 285 -7.76 20.20 -3.21
CA GLY A 285 -8.35 21.40 -2.61
C GLY A 285 -8.09 22.63 -3.46
N GLY A 286 -9.11 23.47 -3.64
CA GLY A 286 -9.04 24.70 -4.44
C GLY A 286 -8.90 24.50 -5.96
N LYS A 287 -8.67 23.28 -6.46
CA LYS A 287 -8.45 23.00 -7.88
C LYS A 287 -9.74 22.93 -8.71
N GLY A 288 -9.68 23.42 -9.94
CA GLY A 288 -10.71 23.25 -10.97
C GLY A 288 -10.84 21.80 -11.47
N GLY A 289 -11.80 21.52 -12.36
CA GLY A 289 -12.04 20.17 -12.87
C GLY A 289 -10.84 19.56 -13.62
N GLU A 290 -10.25 20.31 -14.55
CA GLU A 290 -9.07 19.89 -15.30
C GLU A 290 -7.84 19.71 -14.40
N GLU A 291 -7.60 20.66 -13.51
CA GLU A 291 -6.50 20.62 -12.55
C GLU A 291 -6.61 19.40 -11.60
N LYS A 292 -7.82 19.01 -11.22
CA LYS A 292 -8.05 17.79 -10.44
C LYS A 292 -7.71 16.54 -11.23
N HIS A 293 -8.04 16.48 -12.52
CA HIS A 293 -7.63 15.35 -13.37
C HIS A 293 -6.11 15.29 -13.55
N LEU A 294 -5.45 16.44 -13.75
CA LEU A 294 -3.99 16.51 -13.83
C LEU A 294 -3.31 16.12 -12.50
N ALA A 295 -3.94 16.43 -11.36
CA ALA A 295 -3.45 16.04 -10.06
C ALA A 295 -3.70 14.55 -9.73
N ALA A 296 -4.61 13.86 -10.42
CA ALA A 296 -4.94 12.46 -10.18
C ALA A 296 -3.76 11.51 -10.52
N GLU A 297 -3.85 10.25 -10.08
CA GLU A 297 -2.78 9.26 -10.25
C GLU A 297 -2.44 9.00 -11.72
N ASP A 298 -3.42 9.16 -12.59
CA ASP A 298 -3.32 9.02 -14.03
C ASP A 298 -3.36 10.38 -14.76
N GLY A 299 -2.97 11.47 -14.09
CA GLY A 299 -2.95 12.80 -14.69
C GLY A 299 -2.08 12.90 -15.95
N PHE A 300 -1.02 12.10 -16.04
CA PHE A 300 -0.22 11.96 -17.26
C PHE A 300 -1.03 11.41 -18.44
N LEU A 301 -1.93 10.47 -18.17
CA LEU A 301 -2.77 9.82 -19.16
C LEU A 301 -3.88 10.76 -19.58
N PHE A 302 -4.48 11.46 -18.61
CA PHE A 302 -5.44 12.52 -18.90
C PHE A 302 -4.82 13.57 -19.82
N LYS A 303 -3.63 14.09 -19.50
CA LYS A 303 -2.92 15.05 -20.34
C LYS A 303 -2.69 14.53 -21.76
N PHE A 304 -2.16 13.31 -21.88
CA PHE A 304 -1.92 12.67 -23.18
C PHE A 304 -3.21 12.53 -23.99
N ILE A 305 -4.30 12.07 -23.38
CA ILE A 305 -5.57 11.88 -24.07
C ILE A 305 -6.21 13.22 -24.45
N THR A 306 -6.11 14.25 -23.61
CA THR A 306 -6.58 15.61 -23.95
C THR A 306 -5.85 16.14 -25.20
N GLU A 307 -4.55 15.88 -25.33
CA GLU A 307 -3.78 16.23 -26.52
C GLU A 307 -4.18 15.39 -27.74
N ILE A 308 -4.44 14.08 -27.58
CA ILE A 308 -4.98 13.24 -28.65
C ILE A 308 -6.32 13.80 -29.16
N LYS A 309 -7.20 14.28 -28.27
CA LYS A 309 -8.50 14.85 -28.66
C LYS A 309 -8.37 16.09 -29.53
N THR A 310 -7.29 16.87 -29.45
CA THR A 310 -7.09 18.03 -30.34
C THR A 310 -6.74 17.62 -31.78
N HIS A 311 -6.31 16.37 -31.98
CA HIS A 311 -6.01 15.80 -33.30
C HIS A 311 -7.15 14.95 -33.88
N LEU A 312 -8.18 14.66 -33.08
CA LEU A 312 -9.35 13.92 -33.52
C LEU A 312 -10.41 14.89 -34.07
N PRO A 313 -11.11 14.51 -35.15
CA PRO A 313 -12.23 15.29 -35.66
C PRO A 313 -13.40 15.24 -34.66
N PRO A 314 -14.36 16.19 -34.74
CA PRO A 314 -15.58 16.15 -33.95
C PRO A 314 -16.35 14.83 -34.11
N LEU A 315 -17.14 14.47 -33.10
CA LEU A 315 -17.92 13.22 -33.05
C LEU A 315 -18.82 13.03 -34.29
N PRO A 316 -19.10 11.78 -34.72
CA PRO A 316 -18.74 10.50 -34.09
C PRO A 316 -17.56 9.79 -34.77
N GLN A 317 -16.38 9.80 -34.16
CA GLN A 317 -15.20 9.11 -34.70
C GLN A 317 -14.95 7.77 -34.01
N ARG A 318 -14.65 6.73 -34.79
CA ARG A 318 -14.17 5.43 -34.29
C ARG A 318 -12.68 5.49 -34.03
N VAL A 319 -12.27 5.02 -32.86
CA VAL A 319 -10.88 4.94 -32.44
C VAL A 319 -10.57 3.51 -32.02
N PHE A 320 -9.63 2.87 -32.70
CA PHE A 320 -9.08 1.57 -32.34
C PHE A 320 -7.94 1.76 -31.33
N LEU A 321 -8.03 1.11 -30.19
CA LEU A 321 -7.01 1.12 -29.15
C LEU A 321 -6.18 -0.17 -29.22
N VAL A 322 -4.86 -0.02 -29.33
CA VAL A 322 -3.88 -1.11 -29.28
C VAL A 322 -2.84 -0.80 -28.22
N THR A 323 -2.38 -1.80 -27.48
CA THR A 323 -1.44 -1.65 -26.37
C THR A 323 -0.28 -2.62 -26.49
N ALA A 324 0.90 -2.22 -26.02
CA ALA A 324 2.08 -3.10 -25.96
C ALA A 324 1.91 -4.32 -25.04
N LYS A 325 1.08 -4.20 -23.99
CA LYS A 325 0.89 -5.25 -22.99
C LYS A 325 -0.47 -5.96 -23.13
N PRO A 326 -0.55 -7.26 -22.81
CA PRO A 326 -1.82 -7.99 -22.72
C PRO A 326 -2.79 -7.38 -21.70
N LEU A 327 -4.09 -7.71 -21.84
CA LEU A 327 -5.13 -7.23 -20.91
C LEU A 327 -4.84 -7.65 -19.46
N ALA A 328 -4.31 -8.86 -19.27
CA ALA A 328 -3.97 -9.39 -17.95
C ALA A 328 -2.88 -8.59 -17.23
N GLU A 329 -2.04 -7.87 -17.98
CA GLU A 329 -0.91 -7.11 -17.43
C GLU A 329 -1.19 -5.62 -17.28
N ASP A 330 -2.04 -5.04 -18.13
CA ASP A 330 -2.29 -3.59 -18.16
C ASP A 330 -3.77 -3.23 -18.35
N HIS A 331 -4.63 -3.87 -17.57
CA HIS A 331 -6.07 -3.62 -17.58
C HIS A 331 -6.43 -2.17 -17.21
N TYR A 332 -5.73 -1.60 -16.21
CA TYR A 332 -6.02 -0.27 -15.69
C TYR A 332 -5.83 0.83 -16.74
N THR A 333 -4.66 0.88 -17.39
CA THR A 333 -4.35 1.93 -18.38
C THR A 333 -5.35 1.91 -19.53
N ARG A 334 -5.72 0.72 -20.01
CA ARG A 334 -6.70 0.53 -21.10
C ARG A 334 -8.07 1.10 -20.76
N LEU A 335 -8.59 0.77 -19.57
CA LEU A 335 -9.88 1.31 -19.13
C LEU A 335 -9.83 2.83 -18.94
N ARG A 336 -8.75 3.36 -18.37
CA ARG A 336 -8.62 4.82 -18.15
C ARG A 336 -8.48 5.58 -19.47
N VAL A 337 -7.79 5.04 -20.47
CA VAL A 337 -7.76 5.64 -21.83
C VAL A 337 -9.15 5.68 -22.44
N ARG A 338 -9.91 4.57 -22.39
CA ARG A 338 -11.28 4.54 -22.91
C ARG A 338 -12.18 5.55 -22.20
N TYR A 339 -12.06 5.63 -20.88
CA TYR A 339 -12.80 6.60 -20.07
C TYR A 339 -12.47 8.04 -20.47
N HIS A 340 -11.18 8.38 -20.57
CA HIS A 340 -10.76 9.73 -20.93
C HIS A 340 -11.06 10.09 -22.38
N LEU A 341 -11.12 9.10 -23.29
CA LEU A 341 -11.53 9.32 -24.67
C LEU A 341 -13.03 9.50 -24.85
N LEU A 342 -13.86 9.36 -23.81
CA LEU A 342 -15.28 9.66 -23.96
C LEU A 342 -15.49 11.11 -24.46
N PRO A 343 -16.48 11.34 -25.35
CA PRO A 343 -17.49 10.38 -25.82
C PRO A 343 -17.14 9.66 -27.15
N TYR A 344 -15.87 9.58 -27.57
CA TYR A 344 -15.49 8.85 -28.79
C TYR A 344 -15.81 7.35 -28.70
N ASN A 345 -16.08 6.72 -29.86
CA ASN A 345 -16.38 5.28 -29.92
C ASN A 345 -15.07 4.47 -29.96
N VAL A 346 -14.59 4.07 -28.78
CA VAL A 346 -13.30 3.37 -28.63
C VAL A 346 -13.49 1.85 -28.63
N HIS A 347 -12.86 1.19 -29.61
CA HIS A 347 -12.80 -0.27 -29.73
C HIS A 347 -11.42 -0.77 -29.30
N ASP A 348 -11.39 -1.64 -28.30
CA ASP A 348 -10.14 -2.13 -27.71
C ASP A 348 -9.73 -3.46 -28.34
N TYR A 349 -8.59 -3.47 -29.02
CA TYR A 349 -8.02 -4.62 -29.72
C TYR A 349 -6.86 -5.29 -28.95
N GLY A 350 -6.52 -4.78 -27.76
CA GLY A 350 -5.43 -5.29 -26.94
C GLY A 350 -4.09 -5.22 -27.66
N THR A 351 -3.36 -6.33 -27.74
CA THR A 351 -2.02 -6.37 -28.35
C THR A 351 -2.04 -6.54 -29.86
N ARG A 352 -3.22 -6.64 -30.48
CA ARG A 352 -3.34 -6.97 -31.91
C ARG A 352 -3.83 -5.77 -32.70
N LEU A 353 -3.38 -5.64 -33.94
CA LEU A 353 -3.99 -4.71 -34.88
C LEU A 353 -5.39 -5.19 -35.32
N PRO A 354 -6.30 -4.26 -35.64
CA PRO A 354 -7.58 -4.61 -36.27
C PRO A 354 -7.35 -5.28 -37.64
N SER A 355 -8.28 -6.16 -38.04
CA SER A 355 -8.26 -6.73 -39.40
C SER A 355 -8.57 -5.66 -40.43
N GLN A 356 -8.02 -5.79 -41.65
CA GLN A 356 -8.38 -4.92 -42.77
C GLN A 356 -9.90 -4.86 -43.01
N ASP A 357 -10.61 -5.96 -42.77
CA ASP A 357 -12.07 -6.02 -42.97
C ASP A 357 -12.88 -5.23 -41.93
N HIS A 358 -12.26 -4.85 -40.81
CA HIS A 358 -12.91 -4.13 -39.71
C HIS A 358 -12.61 -2.63 -39.70
N VAL A 359 -11.68 -2.17 -40.55
CA VAL A 359 -11.26 -0.78 -40.64
C VAL A 359 -11.86 -0.11 -41.86
N GLN A 360 -12.13 1.19 -41.76
CA GLN A 360 -12.54 2.04 -42.87
C GLN A 360 -11.60 3.23 -42.96
N ALA A 361 -11.45 3.76 -44.17
CA ALA A 361 -10.75 5.02 -44.40
C ALA A 361 -11.33 6.12 -43.50
N GLY A 362 -10.46 6.83 -42.78
CA GLY A 362 -10.84 7.86 -41.82
C GLY A 362 -11.03 7.36 -40.38
N ASP A 363 -10.93 6.06 -40.10
CA ASP A 363 -10.80 5.57 -38.73
C ASP A 363 -9.47 5.99 -38.08
N TYR A 364 -9.41 5.98 -36.75
CA TYR A 364 -8.19 6.31 -36.02
C TYR A 364 -7.68 5.09 -35.26
N LEU A 365 -6.36 4.96 -35.18
CA LEU A 365 -5.67 3.92 -34.44
C LEU A 365 -4.73 4.57 -33.44
N LEU A 366 -4.98 4.34 -32.14
CA LEU A 366 -4.14 4.76 -31.05
C LEU A 366 -3.34 3.55 -30.53
N ILE A 367 -2.02 3.61 -30.66
CA ILE A 367 -1.11 2.59 -30.14
C ILE A 367 -0.44 3.14 -28.88
N LEU A 368 -0.62 2.48 -27.73
CA LEU A 368 0.02 2.81 -26.46
C LEU A 368 1.28 1.97 -26.22
N GLY A 369 2.36 2.66 -25.88
CA GLY A 369 3.68 2.08 -25.66
C GLY A 369 4.36 1.60 -26.95
N ALA A 370 5.63 1.23 -26.81
CA ALA A 370 6.37 0.59 -27.90
C ALA A 370 5.85 -0.84 -28.10
N THR A 371 5.25 -1.10 -29.26
CA THR A 371 4.79 -2.44 -29.66
C THR A 371 5.86 -3.09 -30.54
N PRO A 372 6.73 -3.97 -30.02
CA PRO A 372 7.80 -4.58 -30.81
C PRO A 372 7.27 -5.48 -31.94
N GLU A 373 5.98 -5.81 -31.92
CA GLU A 373 5.31 -6.60 -32.94
C GLU A 373 4.89 -5.80 -34.16
N PHE A 374 4.88 -4.46 -34.11
CA PHE A 374 4.45 -3.61 -35.22
C PHE A 374 5.53 -2.58 -35.58
N THR A 375 5.76 -2.39 -36.88
CA THR A 375 6.66 -1.36 -37.39
C THR A 375 5.91 -0.51 -38.39
N PHE A 376 6.05 0.80 -38.27
CA PHE A 376 5.48 1.75 -39.22
C PHE A 376 6.52 2.10 -40.28
N ASP A 377 6.22 1.82 -41.54
CA ASP A 377 6.99 2.24 -42.70
C ASP A 377 6.51 3.64 -43.14
N PRO A 378 7.33 4.69 -42.97
CA PRO A 378 6.94 6.05 -43.35
C PRO A 378 6.90 6.27 -44.87
N GLU A 379 7.66 5.51 -45.66
CA GLU A 379 7.68 5.67 -47.12
C GLU A 379 6.41 5.06 -47.73
N GLN A 380 6.01 3.90 -47.22
CA GLN A 380 4.81 3.19 -47.70
C GLN A 380 3.52 3.60 -46.98
N GLN A 381 3.62 4.41 -45.91
CA GLN A 381 2.50 4.73 -45.01
C GLN A 381 1.78 3.46 -44.54
N LEU A 382 2.56 2.43 -44.19
CA LEU A 382 2.05 1.09 -43.91
C LEU A 382 2.49 0.64 -42.52
N LEU A 383 1.53 0.19 -41.72
CA LEU A 383 1.76 -0.37 -40.40
C LEU A 383 1.78 -1.89 -40.52
N GLN A 384 2.97 -2.50 -40.39
CA GLN A 384 3.21 -3.91 -40.65
C GLN A 384 3.48 -4.69 -39.36
N GLY A 385 3.00 -5.93 -39.29
CA GLY A 385 3.35 -6.88 -38.23
C GLY A 385 4.69 -7.57 -38.52
N ARG A 386 5.53 -7.73 -37.49
CA ARG A 386 6.90 -8.26 -37.60
C ARG A 386 6.97 -9.69 -38.16
N GLU A 387 5.90 -10.47 -38.06
CA GLU A 387 5.85 -11.85 -38.57
C GLU A 387 5.45 -11.99 -40.05
N GLY A 388 5.23 -10.90 -40.81
CA GLY A 388 5.00 -10.98 -42.26
C GLY A 388 3.74 -11.74 -42.73
N LYS A 389 2.98 -12.34 -41.80
CA LYS A 389 1.80 -13.18 -42.08
C LYS A 389 0.48 -12.39 -42.16
N ARG A 390 0.48 -11.08 -41.93
CA ARG A 390 -0.71 -10.23 -42.03
C ARG A 390 -0.45 -9.05 -42.96
N LYS A 391 -1.40 -8.78 -43.86
CA LYS A 391 -1.40 -7.58 -44.70
C LYS A 391 -1.31 -6.34 -43.80
N GLY A 392 -0.37 -5.44 -44.08
CA GLY A 392 -0.19 -4.20 -43.32
C GLY A 392 -1.42 -3.30 -43.42
N LEU A 393 -1.60 -2.41 -42.44
CA LEU A 393 -2.67 -1.41 -42.46
C LEU A 393 -2.15 -0.11 -43.06
N ALA A 394 -2.82 0.40 -44.09
CA ALA A 394 -2.51 1.73 -44.63
C ALA A 394 -2.89 2.78 -43.58
N ALA A 395 -1.92 3.60 -43.20
CA ALA A 395 -2.05 4.51 -42.07
C ALA A 395 -1.17 5.74 -42.24
N LYS A 396 -1.73 6.91 -41.95
CA LYS A 396 -0.99 8.17 -41.82
C LYS A 396 -0.72 8.45 -40.34
N LYS A 397 0.53 8.65 -39.98
CA LYS A 397 0.92 9.07 -38.62
C LYS A 397 0.48 10.51 -38.38
N ILE A 398 -0.32 10.74 -37.34
CA ILE A 398 -0.89 12.05 -36.99
C ILE A 398 -0.16 12.69 -35.82
N TYR A 399 0.13 11.91 -34.78
CA TYR A 399 0.71 12.42 -33.54
C TYR A 399 1.59 11.38 -32.86
N VAL A 400 2.72 11.80 -32.28
CA VAL A 400 3.68 10.93 -31.57
C VAL A 400 4.03 11.55 -30.22
N ALA A 401 3.90 10.75 -29.17
CA ALA A 401 4.44 11.05 -27.85
C ALA A 401 5.18 9.84 -27.28
N SER A 402 5.88 10.04 -26.16
CA SER A 402 6.54 8.96 -25.42
C SER A 402 5.57 7.85 -24.98
N MET A 403 4.29 8.18 -24.78
CA MET A 403 3.25 7.25 -24.32
C MET A 403 2.63 6.42 -25.43
N GLY A 404 2.68 6.89 -26.67
CA GLY A 404 1.94 6.29 -27.75
C GLY A 404 1.91 7.13 -29.01
N THR A 405 1.34 6.55 -30.06
CA THR A 405 1.23 7.17 -31.39
C THR A 405 -0.19 7.06 -31.91
N LEU A 406 -0.69 8.15 -32.49
CA LEU A 406 -1.97 8.22 -33.18
C LEU A 406 -1.75 8.12 -34.69
N TYR A 407 -2.55 7.27 -35.32
CA TYR A 407 -2.62 7.11 -36.75
C TYR A 407 -4.04 7.34 -37.25
N GLN A 408 -4.16 7.82 -38.48
CA GLN A 408 -5.40 7.82 -39.26
C GLN A 408 -5.29 6.70 -40.30
N LEU A 409 -6.27 5.82 -40.36
CA LEU A 409 -6.32 4.73 -41.34
C LEU A 409 -6.80 5.27 -42.69
N LEU A 410 -6.15 4.81 -43.76
CA LEU A 410 -6.33 5.30 -45.13
C LEU A 410 -7.24 4.42 -45.97
#